data_AF-A0A7V5U4R0-F1
#
_entry.id   AF-A0A7V5U4R0-F1
#
_cell.length_a   1.000
_cell.length_b   1.000
_cell.length_c   1.000
_cell.angle_alpha   90.00
_cell.angle_beta   90.00
_cell.angle_gamma   90.00
#
_symmetry.space_group_name_H-M   'P 1'
#
loop_
_entity.id
_entity.type
_entity.pdbx_description
1 polymer ?
#
loop_
_entity_poly.entity_id
_entity_poly.type
_entity_poly.pdbx_seq_one_letter_code
_entity_poly.pdbx_strand_id
1 'polypeptide(L)'
;MKKFLMLCLLISLIFVDYVGAKGLVLSKNEFVKIDPLMKMVMAKEGIIYSRFQPRIKVESLKINKFYYPVYIISSNPDDTFLGLSGLGYRFRIVRENDPSLLIGSVDIRDMMLIKSISGVEYIGLLTPKRLYLNKSIPLIKADLVHSQYRLPFAVTGKNVVLGITDTGLDYTHQDFISE
;
A
#
# COMPACT_ATOMS: atom_id res chain seq x y z
N MET A 1 40.07 -19.28 36.43
CA MET A 1 39.76 -18.20 35.45
C MET A 1 39.22 -18.72 34.12
N LYS A 2 39.81 -19.73 33.46
CA LYS A 2 39.32 -20.27 32.16
C LYS A 2 37.86 -20.80 32.17
N LYS A 3 37.42 -21.41 33.28
CA LYS A 3 36.04 -21.95 33.40
C LYS A 3 34.95 -20.87 33.43
N PHE A 4 35.27 -19.67 33.92
CA PHE A 4 34.30 -18.55 34.03
C PHE A 4 34.12 -17.83 32.69
N LEU A 5 35.21 -17.71 31.92
CA LEU A 5 35.18 -17.12 30.57
C LEU A 5 34.39 -17.99 29.58
N MET A 6 34.51 -19.32 29.71
CA MET A 6 33.76 -20.28 28.88
C MET A 6 32.26 -20.25 29.20
N LEU A 7 31.88 -20.03 30.47
CA LEU A 7 30.49 -19.90 30.88
C LEU A 7 29.84 -18.61 30.33
N CYS A 8 30.57 -17.50 30.30
CA CYS A 8 30.08 -16.24 29.72
C CYS A 8 29.87 -16.34 28.20
N LEU A 9 30.76 -17.04 27.49
CA LEU A 9 30.61 -17.31 26.06
C LEU A 9 29.39 -18.21 25.78
N LEU A 10 29.18 -19.26 26.57
CA LEU A 10 28.00 -20.11 26.48
C LEU A 10 26.69 -19.34 26.76
N ILE A 11 26.67 -18.47 27.76
CA ILE A 11 25.50 -17.63 28.06
C ILE A 11 25.22 -16.65 26.91
N SER A 12 26.25 -16.08 26.27
CA SER A 12 26.06 -15.20 25.11
C SER A 12 25.47 -15.93 23.90
N LEU A 13 25.85 -17.19 23.66
CA LEU A 13 25.31 -18.03 22.59
C LEU A 13 23.84 -18.41 22.84
N ILE A 14 23.48 -18.70 24.10
CA ILE A 14 22.09 -19.02 24.48
C ILE A 14 21.19 -17.78 24.33
N PHE A 15 21.70 -16.58 24.61
CA PHE A 15 20.92 -15.34 24.39
C PHE A 15 20.75 -14.99 22.91
N VAL A 16 21.74 -15.27 22.06
CA VAL A 16 21.63 -15.04 20.61
C VAL A 16 20.54 -15.93 20.00
N ASP A 17 20.45 -17.19 20.42
CA ASP A 17 19.42 -18.11 19.92
C ASP A 17 18.01 -17.81 20.48
N TYR A 18 17.91 -17.29 21.72
CA TYR A 18 16.62 -16.94 22.32
C TYR A 18 16.01 -15.66 21.73
N VAL A 19 16.84 -14.75 21.20
CA VAL A 19 16.36 -13.58 20.47
C VAL A 19 15.88 -13.94 19.06
N GLY A 20 16.29 -15.10 18.51
CA GLY A 20 15.99 -15.53 17.14
C GLY A 20 14.63 -16.21 16.89
N ALA A 21 13.79 -16.46 17.89
CA ALA A 21 12.60 -17.30 17.73
C ALA A 21 11.30 -16.77 18.34
N LYS A 22 11.22 -15.48 18.69
CA LYS A 22 9.90 -14.84 18.85
C LYS A 22 9.39 -14.45 17.46
N GLY A 23 8.78 -15.43 16.80
CA GLY A 23 7.91 -15.15 15.65
C GLY A 23 6.97 -14.01 16.01
N LEU A 24 6.92 -13.01 15.15
CA LEU A 24 6.14 -11.79 15.35
C LEU A 24 4.65 -12.17 15.29
N VAL A 25 4.08 -12.58 16.42
CA VAL A 25 2.65 -12.89 16.53
C VAL A 25 1.91 -11.56 16.55
N LEU A 26 1.36 -11.19 15.40
CA LEU A 26 0.63 -9.97 15.22
C LEU A 26 -0.70 -10.02 15.97
N SER A 27 -0.91 -9.04 16.83
CA SER A 27 -2.19 -8.89 17.52
C SER A 27 -3.30 -8.53 16.52
N LYS A 28 -4.55 -8.89 16.84
CA LYS A 28 -5.70 -8.58 15.96
C LYS A 28 -5.80 -7.08 15.63
N ASN A 29 -5.50 -6.22 16.60
CA ASN A 29 -5.56 -4.76 16.46
C ASN A 29 -4.46 -4.23 15.52
N GLU A 30 -3.31 -4.86 15.55
CA GLU A 30 -2.19 -4.58 14.66
C GLU A 30 -2.47 -4.92 13.20
N PHE A 31 -3.35 -5.87 12.92
CA PHE A 31 -3.75 -6.20 11.56
C PHE A 31 -4.81 -5.27 10.98
N VAL A 32 -5.63 -4.61 11.80
CA VAL A 32 -6.75 -3.80 11.29
C VAL A 32 -6.24 -2.63 10.42
N LYS A 33 -5.06 -2.11 10.73
CA LYS A 33 -4.41 -0.99 10.02
C LYS A 33 -3.73 -1.36 8.69
N ILE A 34 -3.78 -2.62 8.27
CA ILE A 34 -3.16 -3.07 7.01
C ILE A 34 -4.26 -3.51 6.05
N ASP A 35 -4.16 -3.12 4.78
CA ASP A 35 -5.13 -3.52 3.77
C ASP A 35 -5.18 -5.06 3.57
N PRO A 36 -6.36 -5.63 3.25
CA PRO A 36 -6.51 -7.07 3.05
C PRO A 36 -5.58 -7.69 2.00
N LEU A 37 -5.35 -7.02 0.88
CA LEU A 37 -4.44 -7.46 -0.17
C LEU A 37 -2.99 -7.40 0.31
N MET A 38 -2.58 -6.37 1.06
CA MET A 38 -1.26 -6.33 1.68
C MET A 38 -1.07 -7.51 2.62
N LYS A 39 -2.07 -7.87 3.43
CA LYS A 39 -2.01 -9.08 4.29
C LYS A 39 -1.81 -10.34 3.47
N MET A 40 -2.49 -10.47 2.34
CA MET A 40 -2.33 -11.63 1.44
C MET A 40 -0.91 -11.69 0.88
N VAL A 41 -0.34 -10.55 0.48
CA VAL A 41 1.06 -10.47 0.03
C VAL A 41 2.01 -10.86 1.15
N MET A 42 1.88 -10.28 2.33
CA MET A 42 2.71 -10.62 3.48
C MET A 42 2.64 -12.11 3.85
N ALA A 43 1.45 -12.72 3.80
CA ALA A 43 1.27 -14.15 4.07
C ALA A 43 1.95 -15.01 2.98
N LYS A 44 1.81 -14.64 1.71
CA LYS A 44 2.48 -15.30 0.58
C LYS A 44 4.01 -15.23 0.72
N GLU A 45 4.54 -14.09 1.13
CA GLU A 45 5.98 -13.88 1.32
C GLU A 45 6.49 -14.45 2.67
N GLY A 46 5.66 -15.19 3.41
CA GLY A 46 6.06 -15.88 4.65
C GLY A 46 6.24 -14.97 5.87
N ILE A 47 5.75 -13.73 5.81
CA ILE A 47 5.86 -12.72 6.86
C ILE A 47 4.75 -12.87 7.91
N ILE A 48 3.68 -13.61 7.59
CA ILE A 48 2.58 -13.88 8.51
C ILE A 48 2.36 -15.40 8.66
N TYR A 49 2.20 -15.82 9.92
CA TYR A 49 1.91 -17.17 10.44
C TYR A 49 3.12 -18.11 10.60
N SER A 50 3.83 -17.97 11.74
CA SER A 50 4.68 -19.02 12.31
C SER A 50 3.86 -20.14 12.99
N ARG A 51 2.85 -20.67 12.29
CA ARG A 51 2.17 -21.92 12.68
C ARG A 51 1.80 -22.70 11.41
N PHE A 52 2.78 -23.33 10.77
CA PHE A 52 2.79 -24.76 10.47
C PHE A 52 4.02 -25.10 9.60
N GLN A 53 4.82 -26.00 10.16
CA GLN A 53 5.87 -26.84 9.55
C GLN A 53 7.30 -26.28 9.35
N PRO A 54 8.32 -27.11 9.64
CA PRO A 54 9.72 -26.72 9.77
C PRO A 54 10.54 -26.97 8.49
N ARG A 55 11.72 -26.34 8.46
CA ARG A 55 12.84 -26.50 7.51
C ARG A 55 12.58 -26.05 6.08
N ILE A 56 12.72 -24.74 5.86
CA ILE A 56 13.24 -24.26 4.58
C ILE A 56 14.77 -24.40 4.65
N LYS A 57 15.32 -25.26 3.78
CA LYS A 57 16.75 -25.34 3.48
C LYS A 57 17.19 -23.93 3.08
N VAL A 58 18.19 -23.38 3.76
CA VAL A 58 18.80 -22.09 3.39
C VAL A 58 19.61 -22.33 2.12
N GLU A 59 18.90 -22.39 0.99
CA GLU A 59 19.50 -22.10 -0.30
C GLU A 59 19.65 -20.59 -0.38
N SER A 60 20.83 -20.14 -0.80
CA SER A 60 21.25 -18.75 -0.88
C SER A 60 20.14 -17.86 -1.45
N LEU A 61 19.54 -17.05 -0.57
CA LEU A 61 18.55 -16.04 -0.92
C LEU A 61 19.16 -15.11 -1.97
N LYS A 62 18.81 -15.31 -3.24
CA LYS A 62 18.89 -14.25 -4.24
C LYS A 62 18.11 -13.08 -3.64
N ILE A 63 18.78 -11.97 -3.38
CA ILE A 63 18.17 -10.74 -2.84
C ILE A 63 17.31 -10.13 -3.97
N ASN A 64 16.17 -10.75 -4.26
CA ASN A 64 15.12 -10.10 -4.99
C ASN A 64 14.50 -9.09 -4.01
N LYS A 65 14.70 -7.80 -4.29
CA LYS A 65 14.13 -6.71 -3.52
C LYS A 65 12.60 -6.79 -3.60
N PHE A 66 11.94 -7.20 -2.52
CA PHE A 66 10.47 -7.32 -2.40
C PHE A 66 9.81 -5.96 -2.16
N TYR A 67 9.97 -5.02 -3.10
CA TYR A 67 9.44 -3.67 -2.97
C TYR A 67 8.03 -3.60 -3.53
N TYR A 68 7.09 -3.16 -2.70
CA TYR A 68 5.70 -2.98 -3.08
C TYR A 68 5.34 -1.50 -3.04
N PRO A 69 4.66 -0.97 -4.08
CA PRO A 69 4.12 0.37 -4.02
C PRO A 69 2.96 0.42 -3.04
N VAL A 70 2.99 1.40 -2.13
CA VAL A 70 2.02 1.56 -1.05
C VAL A 70 1.53 2.99 -0.95
N TYR A 71 0.33 3.12 -0.41
CA TYR A 71 -0.17 4.37 0.15
C TYR A 71 -0.29 4.23 1.67
N ILE A 72 0.00 5.32 2.37
CA ILE A 72 -0.11 5.42 3.83
C ILE A 72 -1.05 6.56 4.15
N ILE A 73 -2.05 6.28 4.99
CA ILE A 73 -2.90 7.28 5.61
C ILE A 73 -2.25 7.65 6.94
N SER A 74 -2.05 8.94 7.15
CA SER A 74 -1.38 9.47 8.33
C SER A 74 -2.18 10.56 9.02
N SER A 75 -2.24 10.51 10.35
CA SER A 75 -2.74 11.59 11.21
C SER A 75 -1.65 12.59 11.62
N ASN A 76 -0.38 12.23 11.45
CA ASN A 76 0.75 13.12 11.67
C ASN A 76 1.78 12.92 10.54
N PRO A 77 1.61 13.62 9.41
CA PRO A 77 2.45 13.42 8.23
C PRO A 77 3.93 13.70 8.49
N ASP A 78 4.26 14.64 9.38
CA ASP A 78 5.64 15.01 9.70
C ASP A 78 6.37 13.88 10.43
N ASP A 79 5.78 13.36 11.51
CA ASP A 79 6.33 12.20 12.24
C ASP A 79 6.42 10.97 11.34
N THR A 80 5.38 10.75 10.52
CA THR A 80 5.31 9.62 9.60
C THR A 80 6.43 9.71 8.56
N PHE A 81 6.60 10.89 7.95
CA PHE A 81 7.63 11.14 6.95
C PHE A 81 9.02 10.99 7.54
N LEU A 82 9.26 11.51 8.75
CA LEU A 82 10.53 11.37 9.45
C LEU A 82 10.84 9.91 9.75
N GLY A 83 9.88 9.15 10.27
CA GLY A 83 10.04 7.72 10.55
C GLY A 83 10.33 6.90 9.28
N LEU A 84 9.60 7.15 8.19
CA LEU A 84 9.80 6.48 6.91
C LEU A 84 11.18 6.81 6.31
N SER A 85 11.58 8.07 6.37
CA SER A 85 12.89 8.53 5.91
C SER A 85 14.03 7.93 6.74
N GLY A 86 13.83 7.78 8.05
CA GLY A 86 14.77 7.11 8.96
C GLY A 86 14.97 5.62 8.64
N LEU A 87 13.96 4.96 8.07
CA LEU A 87 14.06 3.59 7.53
C LEU A 87 14.65 3.54 6.10
N GLY A 88 15.01 4.69 5.53
CA GLY A 88 15.58 4.79 4.18
C GLY A 88 14.54 4.82 3.05
N TYR A 89 13.26 4.97 3.37
CA TYR A 89 12.20 5.07 2.36
C TYR A 89 11.96 6.50 1.91
N ARG A 90 11.66 6.64 0.62
CA ARG A 90 11.24 7.92 0.04
C ARG A 90 9.76 7.88 -0.26
N PHE A 91 9.04 8.83 0.31
CA PHE A 91 7.61 9.00 0.12
C PHE A 91 7.31 10.40 -0.43
N ARG A 92 6.20 10.51 -1.15
CA ARG A 92 5.63 11.79 -1.57
C ARG A 92 4.32 11.99 -0.83
N ILE A 93 4.11 13.19 -0.30
CA ILE A 93 2.81 13.63 0.22
C ILE A 93 1.95 14.02 -0.99
N VAL A 94 0.80 13.36 -1.15
CA VAL A 94 -0.16 13.57 -2.25
C VAL A 94 -1.35 14.40 -1.79
N ARG A 95 -1.67 14.29 -0.49
CA ARG A 95 -2.66 15.14 0.18
C ARG A 95 -2.12 15.51 1.54
N GLU A 96 -2.08 16.81 1.82
CA GLU A 96 -1.54 17.32 3.09
C GLU A 96 -2.59 17.26 4.22
N ASN A 97 -3.88 17.47 3.93
CA ASN A 97 -4.90 17.61 4.96
C ASN A 97 -6.02 16.53 4.94
N ASP A 98 -6.37 16.08 6.16
CA ASP A 98 -7.50 15.27 6.63
C ASP A 98 -8.01 14.10 5.77
N PRO A 99 -7.47 12.88 5.95
CA PRO A 99 -6.15 12.57 6.52
C PRO A 99 -5.02 12.76 5.49
N SER A 100 -3.76 12.87 5.91
CA SER A 100 -2.68 13.00 4.94
C SER A 100 -2.47 11.69 4.18
N LEU A 101 -2.20 11.78 2.87
CA LEU A 101 -1.95 10.63 2.01
C LEU A 101 -0.51 10.66 1.50
N LEU A 102 0.27 9.65 1.88
CA LEU A 102 1.65 9.48 1.42
C LEU A 102 1.71 8.29 0.45
N ILE A 103 2.51 8.40 -0.61
CA ILE A 103 2.77 7.29 -1.54
C ILE A 103 4.26 7.01 -1.66
N GLY A 104 4.62 5.75 -1.76
CA GLY A 104 6.01 5.31 -1.81
C GLY A 104 6.14 3.84 -2.18
N SER A 105 7.34 3.30 -2.07
CA SER A 105 7.60 1.87 -2.22
C SER A 105 8.38 1.36 -1.03
N VAL A 106 7.94 0.25 -0.45
CA VAL A 106 8.51 -0.30 0.78
C VAL A 106 8.88 -1.76 0.62
N ASP A 107 9.93 -2.20 1.32
CA ASP A 107 10.19 -3.61 1.46
C ASP A 107 9.12 -4.22 2.37
N ILE A 108 8.48 -5.29 1.90
CA ILE A 108 7.43 -5.98 2.65
C ILE A 108 7.92 -6.48 4.03
N ARG A 109 9.23 -6.73 4.18
CA ARG A 109 9.84 -7.19 5.43
C ARG A 109 9.83 -6.12 6.52
N ASP A 110 9.85 -4.84 6.13
CA ASP A 110 9.83 -3.72 7.09
C ASP A 110 8.42 -3.27 7.44
N MET A 111 7.38 -3.94 6.94
CA MET A 111 5.97 -3.59 7.14
C MET A 111 5.63 -3.36 8.62
N MET A 112 6.27 -4.13 9.50
CA MET A 112 6.03 -4.06 10.94
C MET A 112 6.72 -2.90 11.63
N LEU A 113 7.93 -2.56 11.17
CA LEU A 113 8.59 -1.34 11.58
C LEU A 113 7.78 -0.13 11.10
N ILE A 114 7.38 -0.12 9.83
CA ILE A 114 6.60 0.96 9.22
C ILE A 114 5.27 1.18 9.97
N LYS A 115 4.55 0.12 10.32
CA LYS A 115 3.29 0.26 11.06
C LYS A 115 3.47 0.80 12.49
N SER A 116 4.65 0.61 13.08
CA SER A 116 4.96 1.12 14.42
C SER A 116 5.35 2.60 14.44
N ILE A 117 5.50 3.23 13.26
CA ILE A 117 5.81 4.66 13.15
C ILE A 117 4.63 5.50 13.66
N SER A 118 4.96 6.53 14.45
CA SER A 118 4.00 7.54 14.93
C SER A 118 3.27 8.21 13.75
N GLY A 119 1.95 8.33 13.86
CA GLY A 119 1.10 8.91 12.82
C GLY A 119 0.65 7.93 11.74
N VAL A 120 1.22 6.72 11.62
CA VAL A 120 0.72 5.71 10.66
C VAL A 120 -0.61 5.12 11.11
N GLU A 121 -1.67 5.42 10.38
CA GLU A 121 -3.02 4.93 10.65
C GLU A 121 -3.38 3.73 9.80
N TYR A 122 -3.00 3.77 8.53
CA TYR A 122 -3.34 2.74 7.58
C TYR A 122 -2.27 2.59 6.51
N ILE A 123 -1.99 1.35 6.11
CA ILE A 123 -1.07 1.02 5.01
C ILE A 123 -1.83 0.18 4.00
N GLY A 124 -1.83 0.60 2.73
CA GLY A 124 -2.42 -0.19 1.65
C GLY A 124 -1.55 -0.28 0.41
N LEU A 125 -1.74 -1.37 -0.34
CA LEU A 125 -1.12 -1.58 -1.63
C LEU A 125 -1.70 -0.65 -2.69
N LEU A 126 -0.81 -0.03 -3.45
CA LEU A 126 -1.18 0.59 -4.71
C LEU A 126 -1.28 -0.51 -5.77
N THR A 127 -2.49 -0.69 -6.29
CA THR A 127 -2.75 -1.65 -7.37
C THR A 127 -2.85 -0.92 -8.71
N PRO A 128 -2.27 -1.47 -9.78
CA PRO A 128 -2.42 -0.89 -11.11
C PRO A 128 -3.90 -0.91 -11.51
N LYS A 129 -4.41 0.23 -11.99
CA LYS A 129 -5.73 0.33 -12.61
C LYS A 129 -5.61 -0.01 -14.09
N ARG A 130 -6.64 -0.67 -14.65
CA ARG A 130 -6.73 -1.03 -16.07
C ARG A 130 -7.80 -0.19 -16.74
N LEU A 131 -7.59 0.14 -18.02
CA LEU A 131 -8.58 0.83 -18.84
C LEU A 131 -9.70 -0.13 -19.22
N TYR A 132 -10.94 0.34 -19.14
CA TYR A 132 -12.14 -0.42 -19.48
C TYR A 132 -12.90 0.15 -20.69
N LEU A 133 -12.25 1.01 -21.49
CA LEU A 133 -12.87 1.77 -22.58
C LEU A 133 -13.68 0.90 -23.56
N ASN A 134 -13.18 -0.29 -23.90
CA ASN A 134 -13.85 -1.24 -24.81
C ASN A 134 -15.21 -1.73 -24.30
N LYS A 135 -15.49 -1.60 -22.99
CA LYS A 135 -16.79 -1.96 -22.39
C LYS A 135 -17.76 -0.78 -22.32
N SER A 136 -17.25 0.46 -22.27
CA SER A 136 -18.04 1.66 -22.04
C SER A 136 -18.83 2.10 -23.28
N ILE A 137 -18.27 1.94 -24.48
CA ILE A 137 -18.87 2.42 -25.75
C ILE A 137 -20.31 1.91 -25.97
N PRO A 138 -20.64 0.61 -25.85
CA PRO A 138 -22.02 0.14 -26.04
C PRO A 138 -22.93 0.41 -24.83
N LEU A 139 -22.39 0.73 -23.66
CA LEU A 139 -23.16 0.89 -22.42
C LEU A 139 -23.75 2.30 -22.24
N ILE A 140 -23.08 3.33 -22.77
CA ILE A 140 -23.46 4.71 -22.48
C ILE A 140 -24.76 5.16 -23.15
N LYS A 141 -25.20 4.49 -24.24
CA LYS A 141 -26.46 4.76 -24.97
C LYS A 141 -26.80 6.26 -25.04
N ALA A 142 -25.80 7.07 -25.36
CA ALA A 142 -25.90 8.54 -25.28
C ALA A 142 -26.96 9.09 -26.25
N ASP A 143 -27.23 8.35 -27.33
CA ASP A 143 -28.31 8.57 -28.29
C ASP A 143 -29.70 8.62 -27.62
N LEU A 144 -29.93 7.82 -26.58
CA LEU A 144 -31.22 7.79 -25.86
C LEU A 144 -31.42 9.02 -24.96
N VAL A 145 -30.33 9.59 -24.43
CA VAL A 145 -30.38 10.80 -23.58
C VAL A 145 -30.68 12.03 -24.44
N HIS A 146 -30.00 12.17 -25.58
CA HIS A 146 -30.20 13.30 -26.49
C HIS A 146 -31.57 13.26 -27.19
N SER A 147 -32.12 12.07 -27.47
CA SER A 147 -33.46 11.91 -28.04
C SER A 147 -34.61 12.05 -27.03
N GLN A 148 -34.31 12.44 -25.78
CA GLN A 148 -35.28 12.55 -24.69
C GLN A 148 -36.06 11.25 -24.43
N TYR A 149 -35.51 10.08 -24.79
CA TYR A 149 -36.23 8.82 -24.67
C TYR A 149 -36.51 8.52 -23.19
N ARG A 150 -37.78 8.67 -22.80
CA ARG A 150 -38.27 8.53 -21.41
C ARG A 150 -37.65 9.52 -20.41
N LEU A 151 -37.25 10.71 -20.87
CA LEU A 151 -36.82 11.80 -19.99
C LEU A 151 -37.89 12.90 -19.95
N PRO A 152 -38.13 13.54 -18.78
CA PRO A 152 -39.16 14.57 -18.65
C PRO A 152 -38.83 15.88 -19.39
N PHE A 153 -37.55 16.11 -19.72
CA PHE A 153 -37.05 17.26 -20.49
C PHE A 153 -35.67 16.95 -21.07
N ALA A 154 -35.20 17.77 -22.02
CA ALA A 154 -33.84 17.68 -22.56
C ALA A 154 -32.83 18.15 -21.53
N VAL A 155 -31.79 17.37 -21.31
CA VAL A 155 -30.72 17.67 -20.35
C VAL A 155 -29.51 18.19 -21.13
N THR A 156 -29.03 19.39 -20.80
CA THR A 156 -27.92 20.04 -21.52
C THR A 156 -26.61 20.06 -20.74
N GLY A 157 -26.60 19.66 -19.46
CA GLY A 157 -25.42 19.70 -18.61
C GLY A 157 -24.97 21.11 -18.17
N LYS A 158 -25.73 22.17 -18.50
CA LYS A 158 -25.38 23.55 -18.10
C LYS A 158 -25.28 23.68 -16.57
N ASN A 159 -24.23 24.36 -16.10
CA ASN A 159 -23.89 24.55 -14.67
C ASN A 159 -23.55 23.25 -13.92
N VAL A 160 -23.17 22.19 -14.62
CA VAL A 160 -22.66 20.95 -14.02
C VAL A 160 -21.15 20.87 -14.22
N VAL A 161 -20.41 20.56 -13.15
CA VAL A 161 -18.96 20.30 -13.23
C VAL A 161 -18.75 18.79 -13.38
N LEU A 162 -18.07 18.38 -14.44
CA LEU A 162 -17.70 16.99 -14.68
C LEU A 162 -16.20 16.79 -14.44
N GLY A 163 -15.86 16.00 -13.41
CA GLY A 163 -14.49 15.55 -13.18
C GLY A 163 -14.21 14.23 -13.88
N ILE A 164 -13.34 14.23 -14.88
CA ILE A 164 -12.92 13.02 -15.60
C ILE A 164 -11.51 12.62 -15.15
N THR A 165 -11.35 11.38 -14.68
CA THR A 165 -10.04 10.78 -14.36
C THR A 165 -9.78 9.64 -15.33
N ASP A 166 -9.02 9.90 -16.39
CA ASP A 166 -8.61 8.94 -17.41
C ASP A 166 -7.15 9.21 -17.83
N THR A 167 -6.69 8.68 -18.97
CA THR A 167 -5.34 8.89 -19.51
C THR A 167 -5.09 10.32 -19.97
N GLY A 168 -6.14 11.12 -20.16
CA GLY A 168 -6.08 12.52 -20.59
C GLY A 168 -7.18 12.87 -21.57
N LEU A 169 -7.19 14.13 -21.98
CA LEU A 169 -8.08 14.68 -23.00
C LEU A 169 -7.23 15.44 -24.02
N ASP A 170 -7.48 15.22 -25.31
CA ASP A 170 -6.93 16.09 -26.34
C ASP A 170 -7.75 17.38 -26.40
N TYR A 171 -7.29 18.39 -25.66
CA TYR A 171 -7.92 19.71 -25.60
C TYR A 171 -7.73 20.54 -26.87
N THR A 172 -7.00 20.02 -27.87
CA THR A 172 -6.83 20.68 -29.18
C THR A 172 -7.82 20.19 -30.23
N HIS A 173 -8.56 19.10 -29.94
CA HIS A 173 -9.59 18.57 -30.82
C HIS A 173 -10.76 19.56 -30.95
N GLN A 174 -11.26 19.76 -32.17
CA GLN A 174 -12.25 20.80 -32.48
C GLN A 174 -13.52 20.70 -31.62
N ASP A 175 -13.98 19.48 -31.33
CA ASP A 175 -15.16 19.22 -30.48
C ASP A 175 -15.01 19.67 -29.01
N PHE A 176 -13.79 19.96 -28.53
CA PHE A 176 -13.54 20.40 -27.15
C PHE A 176 -13.08 21.86 -27.03
N ILE A 177 -12.97 22.61 -28.14
CA ILE A 177 -12.47 23.99 -28.13
C ILE A 177 -13.47 24.96 -27.48
N SER A 178 -14.77 24.67 -27.57
CA SER A 178 -15.85 25.53 -27.07
C SER A 178 -16.54 25.01 -25.80
N GLU A 179 -16.01 23.96 -25.20
CA GLU A 179 -16.52 23.35 -23.97
C GLU A 179 -15.96 24.00 -22.70
#